data_AF-A0A0L6U1U5-F1
#
_entry.id   AF-A0A0L6U1U5-F1
#
_cell.length_a   1.000
_cell.length_b   1.000
_cell.length_c   1.000
_cell.angle_alpha   90.00
_cell.angle_beta   90.00
_cell.angle_gamma   90.00
#
_symmetry.space_group_name_H-M   'P 1'
#
loop_
_entity.id
_entity.type
_entity.pdbx_description
1 polymer ?
#
loop_
_entity_poly.entity_id
_entity_poly.type
_entity_poly.pdbx_seq_one_letter_code
_entity_poly.pdbx_strand_id
1 'polypeptide(L)'
;MINAIGFIELNSIAKGIEVADHMLKVANVQLMFSTATCPGKYITLIYGDVGSVENSIKAAKLLGGEFIIDDLMIPNVDEQIFPAITGSSNVEKIGAIGVIESLAMASLIVAADTCVKASGVQLVELRLGSGIGGKSYLVMTGDVSEVDASMEAGVAVIKESGNIVYYTVIPSPHKDFKSTLL
;
A
#
# COMPACT_ATOMS: atom_id res chain seq x y z
N MET A 1 -4.06 6.51 19.14
CA MET A 1 -4.10 7.13 17.80
C MET A 1 -4.07 5.93 16.86
N ILE A 2 -5.13 5.71 16.09
CA ILE A 2 -5.22 4.54 15.22
C ILE A 2 -4.29 4.77 14.03
N ASN A 3 -3.13 4.14 14.04
CA ASN A 3 -2.10 4.38 13.02
C ASN A 3 -1.29 3.11 12.72
N ALA A 4 -1.83 1.91 12.98
CA ALA A 4 -1.23 0.69 12.48
C ALA A 4 -2.06 0.12 11.35
N ILE A 5 -1.39 -0.41 10.32
CA ILE A 5 -2.01 -1.17 9.24
C ILE A 5 -1.54 -2.62 9.32
N GLY A 6 -2.47 -3.54 9.12
CA GLY A 6 -2.20 -4.95 8.87
C GLY A 6 -2.68 -5.33 7.48
N PHE A 7 -1.85 -6.03 6.73
CA PHE A 7 -2.17 -6.52 5.39
C PHE A 7 -1.88 -8.01 5.31
N ILE A 8 -2.76 -8.75 4.65
CA ILE A 8 -2.55 -10.17 4.35
C ILE A 8 -2.97 -10.49 2.92
N GLU A 9 -2.18 -11.35 2.28
CA GLU A 9 -2.39 -11.85 0.92
C GLU A 9 -2.44 -13.37 0.94
N LEU A 10 -3.48 -13.94 0.33
CA LEU A 10 -3.70 -15.38 0.25
C LEU A 10 -3.86 -15.86 -1.18
N ASN A 11 -3.46 -17.10 -1.47
CA ASN A 11 -3.62 -17.76 -2.77
C ASN A 11 -4.99 -18.48 -2.95
N SER A 12 -5.90 -18.33 -1.97
CA SER A 12 -7.24 -18.91 -2.00
C SER A 12 -8.28 -17.90 -1.54
N ILE A 13 -9.29 -17.65 -2.38
CA ILE A 13 -10.39 -16.72 -2.10
C ILE A 13 -11.24 -17.19 -0.92
N ALA A 14 -11.61 -18.47 -0.90
CA ALA A 14 -12.41 -19.02 0.20
C ALA A 14 -11.66 -18.91 1.53
N LYS A 15 -10.36 -19.23 1.52
CA LYS A 15 -9.54 -19.11 2.73
C LYS A 15 -9.34 -17.65 3.13
N GLY A 16 -9.19 -16.76 2.17
CA GLY A 16 -9.07 -15.32 2.41
C GLY A 16 -10.29 -14.71 3.08
N ILE A 17 -11.50 -15.10 2.66
CA ILE A 17 -12.75 -14.65 3.30
C ILE A 17 -12.84 -15.18 4.74
N GLU A 18 -12.51 -16.46 4.96
CA GLU A 18 -12.47 -17.08 6.30
C GLU A 18 -11.49 -16.34 7.23
N VAL A 19 -10.29 -16.05 6.72
CA VAL A 19 -9.25 -15.34 7.47
C VAL A 19 -9.66 -13.90 7.76
N ALA A 20 -10.24 -13.18 6.79
CA ALA A 20 -10.70 -11.81 6.97
C ALA A 20 -11.78 -11.70 8.06
N ASP A 21 -12.78 -12.60 8.05
CA ASP A 21 -13.80 -12.66 9.11
C ASP A 21 -13.17 -12.94 10.48
N HIS A 22 -12.20 -13.87 10.55
CA HIS A 22 -11.51 -14.18 11.79
C HIS A 22 -10.69 -13.00 12.32
N MET A 23 -9.96 -12.31 11.45
CA MET A 23 -9.15 -11.12 11.79
C MET A 23 -9.95 -10.05 12.53
N LEU A 24 -11.20 -9.80 12.11
CA LEU A 24 -12.09 -8.80 12.71
C LEU A 24 -12.71 -9.25 14.03
N LYS A 25 -12.78 -10.57 14.28
CA LYS A 25 -13.37 -11.14 15.50
C LYS A 25 -12.39 -11.26 16.66
N VAL A 26 -11.10 -11.42 16.37
CA VAL A 26 -10.07 -11.67 17.40
C VAL A 26 -9.48 -10.41 18.02
N ALA A 27 -9.65 -9.25 17.38
CA ALA A 27 -9.07 -7.99 17.83
C ALA A 27 -9.95 -6.80 17.47
N ASN A 28 -9.81 -5.69 18.21
CA ASN A 28 -10.49 -4.44 17.90
C ASN A 28 -9.77 -3.72 16.76
N VAL A 29 -10.06 -4.13 15.53
CA VAL A 29 -9.54 -3.57 14.28
C VAL A 29 -10.69 -3.21 13.35
N GLN A 30 -10.44 -2.27 12.44
CA GLN A 30 -11.39 -1.84 11.42
C GLN A 30 -10.95 -2.37 10.06
N LEU A 31 -11.92 -2.78 9.24
CA LEU A 31 -11.67 -3.24 7.88
C LEU A 31 -11.58 -2.03 6.94
N MET A 32 -10.48 -1.92 6.18
CA MET A 32 -10.41 -0.97 5.08
C MET A 32 -10.98 -1.57 3.80
N PHE A 33 -10.46 -2.73 3.40
CA PHE A 33 -10.99 -3.51 2.29
C PHE A 33 -10.67 -4.99 2.46
N SER A 34 -11.47 -5.83 1.79
CA SER A 34 -11.25 -7.26 1.66
C SER A 34 -11.77 -7.67 0.29
N THR A 35 -10.89 -8.07 -0.63
CA THR A 35 -11.26 -8.30 -2.03
C THR A 35 -10.37 -9.33 -2.71
N ALA A 36 -10.91 -9.96 -3.75
CA ALA A 36 -10.15 -10.81 -4.65
C ALA A 36 -9.32 -9.97 -5.65
N THR A 37 -8.13 -10.46 -6.00
CA THR A 37 -7.20 -9.82 -6.95
C THR A 37 -6.69 -10.81 -7.98
N CYS A 38 -6.22 -10.31 -9.12
CA CYS A 38 -5.74 -11.16 -10.21
C CYS A 38 -4.40 -11.82 -9.85
N PRO A 39 -4.17 -13.11 -10.20
CA PRO A 39 -5.01 -14.02 -10.99
C PRO A 39 -5.92 -14.95 -10.16
N GLY A 40 -6.24 -14.63 -8.91
CA GLY A 40 -7.02 -15.52 -8.02
C GLY A 40 -6.57 -15.45 -6.55
N LYS A 41 -5.94 -14.33 -6.18
CA LYS A 41 -5.48 -14.07 -4.82
C LYS A 41 -6.59 -13.36 -4.04
N TYR A 42 -6.43 -13.28 -2.73
CA TYR A 42 -7.33 -12.54 -1.86
C TYR A 42 -6.54 -11.69 -0.89
N ILE A 43 -6.84 -10.40 -0.84
CA ILE A 43 -6.15 -9.45 0.02
C ILE A 43 -7.11 -8.86 1.03
N THR A 44 -6.61 -8.61 2.23
CA THR A 44 -7.34 -7.93 3.29
C THR A 44 -6.42 -6.91 3.95
N LEU A 45 -6.92 -5.70 4.10
CA LEU A 45 -6.24 -4.63 4.82
C LEU A 45 -7.12 -4.15 5.96
N ILE A 46 -6.55 -4.17 7.16
CA ILE A 46 -7.15 -3.71 8.40
C ILE A 46 -6.32 -2.58 9.00
N TYR A 47 -6.94 -1.80 9.88
CA TYR A 47 -6.24 -0.77 10.64
C TYR A 47 -6.76 -0.68 12.08
N GLY A 48 -5.92 -0.20 12.98
CA GLY A 48 -6.22 -0.17 14.41
C GLY A 48 -5.05 0.35 15.25
N ASP A 49 -5.15 0.18 16.57
CA ASP A 49 -4.00 0.35 17.45
C ASP A 49 -3.00 -0.80 17.24
N VAL A 50 -1.71 -0.54 17.46
CA VAL A 50 -0.60 -1.46 17.18
C VAL A 50 -0.84 -2.87 17.72
N GLY A 51 -1.22 -3.00 18.99
CA GLY A 51 -1.45 -4.30 19.62
C GLY A 51 -2.65 -5.06 19.04
N SER A 52 -3.72 -4.36 18.65
CA SER A 52 -4.89 -4.97 18.01
C SER A 52 -4.53 -5.51 16.63
N VAL A 53 -3.82 -4.73 15.82
CA VAL A 53 -3.38 -5.13 14.49
C VAL A 53 -2.40 -6.30 14.57
N GLU A 54 -1.43 -6.24 15.49
CA GLU A 54 -0.48 -7.33 15.70
C GLU A 54 -1.17 -8.66 16.07
N ASN A 55 -2.11 -8.62 17.01
CA ASN A 55 -2.89 -9.79 17.40
C ASN A 55 -3.73 -10.34 16.24
N SER A 56 -4.36 -9.45 15.46
CA SER A 56 -5.15 -9.83 14.29
C SER A 56 -4.31 -10.52 13.22
N ILE A 57 -3.14 -9.95 12.87
CA ILE A 57 -2.22 -10.55 11.88
C ILE A 57 -1.66 -11.89 12.37
N LYS A 58 -1.30 -12.02 13.65
CA LYS A 58 -0.85 -13.30 14.21
C LYS A 58 -1.92 -14.40 14.07
N ALA A 59 -3.18 -14.08 14.39
CA ALA A 59 -4.29 -15.01 14.23
C ALA A 59 -4.54 -15.35 12.75
N ALA A 60 -4.43 -14.36 11.87
CA ALA A 60 -4.57 -14.53 10.43
C ALA A 60 -3.54 -15.50 9.85
N LYS A 61 -2.27 -15.37 10.24
CA LYS A 61 -1.19 -16.26 9.82
C LYS A 61 -1.39 -17.69 10.30
N LEU A 62 -1.83 -17.86 11.55
CA LEU A 62 -2.13 -19.19 12.10
C LEU A 62 -3.28 -19.87 11.36
N LEU A 63 -4.38 -19.14 11.13
CA LEU A 63 -5.55 -19.69 10.46
C LEU A 63 -5.32 -19.89 8.96
N GLY A 64 -4.62 -18.97 8.31
CA GLY A 64 -4.31 -18.99 6.89
C GLY A 64 -3.33 -20.08 6.48
N GLY A 65 -2.35 -20.40 7.34
CA GLY A 65 -1.43 -21.52 7.16
C GLY A 65 -0.71 -21.47 5.79
N GLU A 66 -0.79 -22.58 5.06
CA GLU A 66 -0.14 -22.72 3.74
C GLU A 66 -0.72 -21.81 2.64
N PHE A 67 -1.87 -21.19 2.87
CA PHE A 67 -2.50 -20.31 1.90
C PHE A 67 -1.96 -18.88 1.96
N ILE A 68 -1.18 -18.52 2.98
CA ILE A 68 -0.53 -17.20 3.09
C ILE A 68 0.53 -17.06 2.02
N ILE A 69 0.41 -16.02 1.19
CA ILE A 69 1.43 -15.59 0.24
C ILE A 69 2.35 -14.57 0.91
N ASP A 70 1.74 -13.53 1.50
CA ASP A 70 2.45 -12.39 2.05
C ASP A 70 1.66 -11.79 3.22
N ASP A 71 2.38 -11.17 4.15
CA ASP A 71 1.80 -10.48 5.29
C ASP A 71 2.64 -9.28 5.69
N LEU A 72 1.98 -8.26 6.23
CA LEU A 72 2.63 -7.03 6.64
C LEU A 72 1.93 -6.44 7.85
N MET A 73 2.73 -5.87 8.75
CA MET A 73 2.27 -4.95 9.77
C MET A 73 3.18 -3.72 9.78
N ILE A 74 2.60 -2.54 9.63
CA ILE A 74 3.31 -1.26 9.76
C ILE A 74 2.78 -0.55 11.01
N PRO A 75 3.62 -0.32 12.04
CA PRO A 75 3.27 0.54 13.15
C PRO A 75 3.45 2.00 12.75
N ASN A 76 2.58 2.88 13.27
CA ASN A 76 2.67 4.33 13.05
C ASN A 76 2.77 4.74 11.58
N VAL A 77 1.89 4.18 10.74
CA VAL A 77 1.75 4.57 9.34
C VAL A 77 1.33 6.04 9.21
N ASP A 78 1.85 6.71 8.19
CA ASP A 78 1.46 8.07 7.86
C ASP A 78 -0.02 8.17 7.43
N GLU A 79 -0.68 9.28 7.76
CA GLU A 79 -2.10 9.49 7.49
C GLU A 79 -2.44 9.53 6.00
N GLN A 80 -1.47 9.87 5.13
CA GLN A 80 -1.67 9.92 3.69
C GLN A 80 -1.89 8.54 3.06
N ILE A 81 -1.50 7.46 3.73
CA ILE A 81 -1.59 6.10 3.17
C ILE A 81 -3.04 5.67 2.98
N PHE A 82 -3.92 6.01 3.93
CA PHE A 82 -5.33 5.66 3.89
C PHE A 82 -6.05 6.25 2.66
N PRO A 83 -6.06 7.58 2.44
CA PRO A 83 -6.72 8.16 1.28
C PRO A 83 -6.04 7.79 -0.04
N ALA A 84 -4.72 7.56 -0.06
CA ALA A 84 -4.02 7.12 -1.27
C ALA A 84 -4.49 5.73 -1.73
N ILE A 85 -4.72 4.82 -0.79
CA ILE A 85 -5.23 3.46 -1.07
C ILE A 85 -6.68 3.50 -1.55
N THR A 86 -7.51 4.32 -0.90
CA THR A 86 -8.95 4.41 -1.24
C THR A 86 -9.23 5.27 -2.47
N GLY A 87 -8.21 5.89 -3.06
CA GLY A 87 -8.36 6.80 -4.19
C GLY A 87 -9.11 8.10 -3.81
N SER A 88 -8.95 8.54 -2.56
CA SER A 88 -9.61 9.73 -2.00
C SER A 88 -8.62 10.76 -1.47
N SER A 89 -7.38 10.74 -1.98
CA SER A 89 -6.37 11.77 -1.69
C SER A 89 -6.83 13.14 -2.16
N ASN A 90 -6.76 14.13 -1.27
CA ASN A 90 -7.08 15.51 -1.60
C ASN A 90 -5.81 16.24 -2.06
N VAL A 91 -5.44 16.05 -3.32
CA VAL A 91 -4.31 16.74 -3.95
C VAL A 91 -4.86 17.89 -4.77
N GLU A 92 -4.47 19.14 -4.46
CA GLU A 92 -4.98 20.32 -5.16
C GLU A 92 -4.19 20.64 -6.44
N LYS A 93 -2.90 20.28 -6.47
CA LYS A 93 -1.98 20.64 -7.55
C LYS A 93 -0.91 19.58 -7.76
N ILE A 94 -0.70 19.21 -9.03
CA ILE A 94 0.39 18.32 -9.42
C ILE A 94 1.66 19.12 -9.77
N GLY A 95 2.73 18.85 -9.02
CA GLY A 95 4.09 19.34 -9.19
C GLY A 95 4.92 18.42 -10.09
N ALA A 96 6.13 18.08 -9.63
CA ALA A 96 6.87 16.94 -10.14
C ALA A 96 6.15 15.64 -9.73
N ILE A 97 6.32 14.56 -10.49
CA ILE A 97 5.69 13.27 -10.21
C ILE A 97 6.75 12.22 -9.93
N GLY A 98 6.54 11.42 -8.89
CA GLY A 98 7.25 10.16 -8.65
C GLY A 98 6.31 8.98 -8.85
N VAL A 99 6.78 7.92 -9.53
CA VAL A 99 6.02 6.68 -9.71
C VAL A 99 6.89 5.49 -9.34
N ILE A 100 6.35 4.57 -8.53
CA ILE A 100 6.96 3.27 -8.21
C ILE A 100 5.97 2.18 -8.59
N GLU A 101 6.39 1.20 -9.40
CA GLU A 101 5.60 0.03 -9.81
C GLU A 101 6.26 -1.25 -9.25
N SER A 102 5.46 -2.11 -8.62
CA SER A 102 5.92 -3.32 -7.93
C SER A 102 5.01 -4.52 -8.17
N LEU A 103 5.57 -5.73 -8.13
CA LEU A 103 4.85 -7.00 -8.09
C LEU A 103 4.40 -7.41 -6.67
N ALA A 104 4.95 -6.76 -5.64
CA ALA A 104 4.63 -7.02 -4.24
C ALA A 104 3.82 -5.87 -3.64
N MET A 105 2.57 -6.15 -3.28
CA MET A 105 1.65 -5.19 -2.67
C MET A 105 2.14 -4.72 -1.30
N ALA A 106 2.50 -5.65 -0.42
CA ALA A 106 2.98 -5.35 0.93
C ALA A 106 4.18 -4.42 0.90
N SER A 107 5.22 -4.75 0.13
CA SER A 107 6.43 -3.93 0.02
C SER A 107 6.13 -2.53 -0.52
N LEU A 108 5.14 -2.39 -1.41
CA LEU A 108 4.76 -1.08 -1.94
C LEU A 108 4.05 -0.21 -0.90
N ILE A 109 3.25 -0.80 0.01
CA ILE A 109 2.66 -0.06 1.14
C ILE A 109 3.77 0.47 2.05
N VAL A 110 4.78 -0.35 2.35
CA VAL A 110 5.95 0.08 3.15
C VAL A 110 6.74 1.17 2.43
N ALA A 111 6.94 1.03 1.12
CA ALA A 111 7.64 2.03 0.32
C ALA A 111 6.87 3.36 0.31
N ALA A 112 5.55 3.34 0.17
CA ALA A 112 4.73 4.54 0.21
C ALA A 112 4.83 5.27 1.56
N ASP A 113 4.74 4.53 2.67
CA ASP A 113 4.91 5.09 4.02
C ASP A 113 6.32 5.66 4.22
N THR A 114 7.34 5.00 3.66
CA THR A 114 8.72 5.47 3.67
C THR A 114 8.89 6.75 2.85
N CYS A 115 8.26 6.85 1.67
CA CYS A 115 8.31 8.03 0.81
C CYS A 115 7.81 9.29 1.52
N VAL A 116 6.64 9.22 2.14
CA VAL A 116 6.02 10.38 2.83
C VAL A 116 6.74 10.76 4.11
N LYS A 117 7.39 9.80 4.78
CA LYS A 117 8.22 10.09 5.96
C LYS A 117 9.59 10.67 5.61
N ALA A 118 10.08 10.44 4.39
CA ALA A 118 11.38 10.92 3.94
C ALA A 118 11.37 12.39 3.50
N SER A 119 10.28 12.86 2.90
CA SER A 119 10.16 14.23 2.38
C SER A 119 8.72 14.71 2.28
N GLY A 120 8.52 16.00 1.98
CA GLY A 120 7.23 16.71 1.94
C GLY A 120 6.30 16.36 0.77
N VAL A 121 6.38 15.15 0.21
CA VAL A 121 5.55 14.73 -0.92
C VAL A 121 4.10 14.45 -0.50
N GLN A 122 3.18 14.61 -1.45
CA GLN A 122 1.79 14.20 -1.33
C GLN A 122 1.54 12.91 -2.11
N LEU A 123 0.85 11.95 -1.51
CA LEU A 123 0.42 10.74 -2.23
C LEU A 123 -0.84 11.00 -3.04
N VAL A 124 -0.75 10.78 -4.35
CA VAL A 124 -1.86 10.89 -5.28
C VAL A 124 -2.67 9.60 -5.28
N GLU A 125 -2.01 8.46 -5.46
CA GLU A 125 -2.66 7.16 -5.55
C GLU A 125 -1.72 6.04 -5.10
N LEU A 126 -2.24 5.08 -4.36
CA LEU A 126 -1.59 3.80 -4.07
C LEU A 126 -2.53 2.66 -4.51
N ARG A 127 -2.35 2.16 -5.72
CA ARG A 127 -3.22 1.12 -6.29
C ARG A 127 -2.69 -0.28 -6.00
N LEU A 128 -3.51 -1.11 -5.35
CA LEU A 128 -3.17 -2.48 -4.95
C LEU A 128 -3.92 -3.53 -5.79
N GLY A 129 -3.18 -4.29 -6.60
CA GLY A 129 -3.53 -5.64 -7.10
C GLY A 129 -4.77 -5.83 -7.99
N SER A 130 -5.57 -4.79 -8.27
CA SER A 130 -6.89 -4.95 -8.90
C SER A 130 -6.90 -4.53 -10.37
N GLY A 131 -7.18 -5.50 -11.26
CA GLY A 131 -7.36 -5.25 -12.70
C GLY A 131 -6.08 -4.93 -13.50
N ILE A 132 -4.91 -5.03 -12.87
CA ILE A 132 -3.60 -4.63 -13.45
C ILE A 132 -2.58 -5.77 -13.47
N GLY A 133 -3.05 -7.02 -13.50
CA GLY A 133 -2.18 -8.20 -13.68
C GLY A 133 -1.32 -8.54 -12.45
N GLY A 134 -1.85 -8.31 -11.24
CA GLY A 134 -1.14 -8.61 -9.99
C GLY A 134 -0.07 -7.58 -9.60
N LYS A 135 0.09 -6.52 -10.40
CA LYS A 135 0.99 -5.41 -10.09
C LYS A 135 0.31 -4.42 -9.14
N SER A 136 1.12 -3.51 -8.62
CA SER A 136 0.69 -2.36 -7.83
C SER A 136 1.55 -1.16 -8.18
N TYR A 137 1.03 0.05 -8.01
CA TYR A 137 1.81 1.26 -8.22
C TYR A 137 1.45 2.37 -7.23
N LEU A 138 2.44 3.22 -6.96
CA LEU A 138 2.35 4.42 -6.17
C LEU A 138 2.58 5.62 -7.08
N VAL A 139 1.76 6.66 -6.95
CA VAL A 139 1.97 7.97 -7.54
C VAL A 139 2.07 9.00 -6.43
N MET A 140 3.12 9.80 -6.45
CA MET A 140 3.34 10.91 -5.53
C MET A 140 3.62 12.20 -6.30
N THR A 141 3.37 13.34 -5.66
CA THR A 141 3.63 14.67 -6.22
C THR A 141 4.31 15.58 -5.19
N GLY A 142 5.09 16.54 -5.65
CA GLY A 142 5.76 17.53 -4.81
C GLY A 142 6.71 18.42 -5.58
N ASP A 143 7.61 19.10 -4.88
CA ASP A 143 8.77 19.72 -5.51
C ASP A 143 9.74 18.64 -6.00
N VAL A 144 10.48 18.91 -7.08
CA VAL A 144 11.35 17.90 -7.70
C VAL A 144 12.36 17.30 -6.71
N SER A 145 12.94 18.12 -5.83
CA SER A 145 13.88 17.66 -4.82
C SER A 145 13.25 16.79 -3.74
N GLU A 146 11.99 17.05 -3.39
CA GLU A 146 11.25 16.23 -2.42
C GLU A 146 10.90 14.89 -3.04
N VAL A 147 10.43 14.89 -4.29
CA VAL A 147 10.14 13.68 -5.06
C VAL A 147 11.39 12.82 -5.23
N ASP A 148 12.53 13.41 -5.59
CA ASP A 148 13.79 12.68 -5.71
C ASP A 148 14.19 11.99 -4.38
N ALA A 149 14.12 12.72 -3.27
CA ALA A 149 14.44 12.19 -1.94
C ALA A 149 13.49 11.08 -1.50
N SER A 150 12.18 11.27 -1.70
CA SER A 150 11.16 10.26 -1.39
C SER A 150 11.31 9.02 -2.27
N MET A 151 11.66 9.19 -3.55
CA MET A 151 11.90 8.08 -4.47
C MET A 151 13.13 7.27 -4.08
N GLU A 152 14.24 7.90 -3.69
CA GLU A 152 15.42 7.19 -3.21
C GLU A 152 15.08 6.32 -2.00
N ALA A 153 14.37 6.88 -1.02
CA ALA A 153 13.97 6.17 0.19
C ALA A 153 12.99 5.02 -0.09
N GLY A 154 11.94 5.26 -0.88
CA GLY A 154 10.92 4.25 -1.18
C GLY A 154 11.41 3.13 -2.09
N VAL A 155 12.23 3.44 -3.11
CA VAL A 155 12.81 2.42 -4.00
C VAL A 155 13.73 1.50 -3.23
N ALA A 156 14.52 2.02 -2.27
CA ALA A 156 15.42 1.20 -1.46
C ALA A 156 14.68 0.08 -0.71
N VAL A 157 13.44 0.31 -0.25
CA VAL A 157 12.60 -0.69 0.46
C VAL A 157 12.31 -1.92 -0.39
N ILE A 158 12.05 -1.75 -1.69
CA ILE A 158 11.61 -2.85 -2.57
C ILE A 158 12.80 -3.47 -3.33
N LYS A 159 13.88 -2.70 -3.54
CA LYS A 159 14.98 -3.05 -4.44
C LYS A 159 15.63 -4.40 -4.13
N GLU A 160 15.82 -4.72 -2.86
CA GLU A 160 16.45 -5.98 -2.45
C GLU A 160 15.59 -7.22 -2.72
N SER A 161 14.26 -7.05 -2.70
CA SER A 161 13.31 -8.15 -2.92
C SER A 161 13.16 -8.55 -4.40
N GLY A 162 13.71 -7.75 -5.33
CA GLY A 162 13.58 -8.00 -6.77
C GLY A 162 12.16 -7.79 -7.33
N ASN A 163 11.23 -7.26 -6.53
CA ASN A 163 9.83 -7.08 -6.92
C ASN A 163 9.54 -5.75 -7.62
N ILE A 164 10.55 -4.89 -7.83
CA ILE A 164 10.39 -3.65 -8.60
C ILE A 164 10.17 -4.00 -10.06
N VAL A 165 9.09 -3.45 -10.64
CA VAL A 165 8.86 -3.48 -12.09
C VAL A 165 9.58 -2.29 -12.74
N TYR A 166 9.27 -1.08 -12.28
CA TYR A 166 9.86 0.16 -12.77
C TYR A 166 9.67 1.29 -11.76
N TYR A 167 10.45 2.36 -11.89
CA TYR A 167 10.23 3.60 -11.16
C TYR A 167 10.73 4.79 -11.98
N THR A 168 10.11 5.96 -11.80
CA THR A 168 10.52 7.18 -12.53
C THR A 168 10.20 8.45 -11.76
N VAL A 169 10.99 9.49 -12.04
CA VAL A 169 10.70 10.88 -11.67
C VAL A 169 10.42 11.67 -12.93
N ILE A 170 9.37 12.49 -12.90
CA ILE A 170 8.99 13.41 -13.98
C ILE A 170 9.02 14.83 -13.40
N PRO A 171 10.12 15.58 -13.56
CA PRO A 171 10.29 16.91 -12.95
C PRO A 171 9.25 17.95 -13.41
N SER A 172 8.83 17.87 -14.67
CA SER A 172 7.87 18.81 -15.25
C SER A 172 6.87 18.05 -16.16
N PRO A 173 5.82 17.45 -15.59
CA PRO A 173 4.84 16.70 -16.36
C PRO A 173 4.01 17.64 -17.23
N HIS A 174 3.62 17.17 -18.42
CA HIS A 174 2.79 17.94 -19.33
C HIS A 174 1.46 18.35 -18.67
N LYS A 175 1.02 19.59 -18.89
CA LYS A 175 -0.17 20.17 -18.24
C LYS A 175 -1.44 19.32 -18.43
N ASP A 176 -1.66 18.79 -19.64
CA ASP A 176 -2.85 17.99 -19.95
C ASP A 176 -2.79 16.61 -19.28
N PHE A 177 -1.59 16.14 -18.93
CA PHE A 177 -1.43 14.90 -18.17
C PHE A 177 -1.69 15.13 -16.69
N LYS A 178 -1.24 16.26 -16.13
CA LYS A 178 -1.47 16.61 -14.71
C LYS A 178 -2.95 16.57 -14.33
N SER A 179 -3.84 17.03 -15.20
CA SER A 179 -5.29 17.02 -14.96
C SER A 179 -5.91 15.62 -14.93
N THR A 180 -5.19 14.57 -15.36
CA THR A 180 -5.69 13.18 -15.29
C THR A 180 -5.41 12.51 -13.94
N LEU A 181 -4.62 13.16 -13.08
CA LEU A 181 -4.19 12.67 -11.77
C LEU A 181 -4.89 13.39 -10.61
N LEU A 182 -5.80 14.32 -10.91
CA LEU A 182 -6.65 15.05 -9.98
C LEU A 182 -8.09 14.54 -10.13
#